data_AF-A0A968JUY3-F1
#
_entry.id   AF-A0A968JUY3-F1
#
_cell.length_a   1.000
_cell.length_b   1.000
_cell.length_c   1.000
_cell.angle_alpha   90.00
_cell.angle_beta   90.00
_cell.angle_gamma   90.00
#
_symmetry.space_group_name_H-M   'P 1'
#
loop_
_entity.id
_entity.type
_entity.pdbx_description
1 polymer ?
#
loop_
_entity_poly.entity_id
_entity_poly.type
_entity_poly.pdbx_seq_one_letter_code
_entity_poly.pdbx_strand_id
1 'polypeptide(L)'
;MKKNDAYSHYWNKIDSLENLGLPRTALKLVDEVFTLAQKEKNQDQLVKALIYTMKFEYAFNPDHYKKQINRLEEFHKTAGKHVKPLIHSMLGEMYRQYFQNNRWKYYNRTQTKDFEPNDIDTWDLDKLLSTAREHYLTSISSSQIAKDIPLNNLYSEIIKTRPFQVKGVTLYDFMLSRALDFFTSEESSITRPVQQFRMDNPDLFLPAHEFISKTFESPDSTDHKYLSISIFQKLLRNHSRDDNPEAFVTNDLQRLHYLSQYSVVSQKETRYIRALENLFNKYRNNPFLKNTVGSYLAEAYVLRVDQSPKNPQYAQDYIKAMEICKEW
;
A
#
# COMPACT_ATOMS: atom_id res chain seq x y z
N MET A 1 -37.94 0.16 -2.79
CA MET A 1 -36.77 0.36 -3.69
C MET A 1 -35.52 0.39 -2.83
N LYS A 2 -34.52 -0.45 -3.11
CA LYS A 2 -33.28 -0.49 -2.31
C LYS A 2 -32.55 0.86 -2.43
N LYS A 3 -32.06 1.43 -1.33
CA LYS A 3 -31.34 2.72 -1.26
C LYS A 3 -30.19 2.89 -2.29
N ASN A 4 -29.64 1.79 -2.84
CA ASN A 4 -28.61 1.85 -3.88
C ASN A 4 -29.12 2.30 -5.26
N ASP A 5 -30.41 2.14 -5.57
CA ASP A 5 -30.94 2.49 -6.90
C ASP A 5 -31.00 4.01 -7.14
N ALA A 6 -31.11 4.78 -6.06
CA ALA A 6 -31.22 6.24 -6.11
C ALA A 6 -29.94 6.92 -6.61
N TYR A 7 -28.76 6.31 -6.43
CA TYR A 7 -27.48 6.90 -6.82
C TYR A 7 -26.97 6.43 -8.18
N SER A 8 -27.49 5.30 -8.69
CA SER A 8 -27.03 4.68 -9.94
C SER A 8 -27.06 5.64 -11.12
N HIS A 9 -28.12 6.44 -11.24
CA HIS A 9 -28.25 7.39 -12.34
C HIS A 9 -27.21 8.54 -12.27
N TYR A 10 -26.86 9.02 -11.07
CA TYR A 10 -25.79 10.00 -10.89
C TYR A 10 -24.45 9.40 -11.29
N TRP A 11 -24.12 8.21 -10.79
CA TRP A 11 -22.84 7.57 -11.08
C TRP A 11 -22.67 7.23 -12.56
N ASN A 12 -23.70 6.69 -13.22
CA ASN A 12 -23.65 6.42 -14.65
C ASN A 12 -23.39 7.69 -15.46
N LYS A 13 -23.97 8.83 -15.04
CA LYS A 13 -23.75 10.12 -15.70
C LYS A 13 -22.36 10.69 -15.41
N ILE A 14 -21.87 10.55 -14.17
CA ILE A 14 -20.51 10.93 -13.78
C ILE A 14 -19.47 10.14 -14.60
N ASP A 15 -19.62 8.82 -14.69
CA ASP A 15 -18.72 7.95 -15.45
C ASP A 15 -18.78 8.27 -16.96
N SER A 16 -19.96 8.57 -17.50
CA SER A 16 -20.10 9.02 -18.89
C SER A 16 -19.38 10.35 -19.15
N LEU A 17 -19.51 11.33 -18.24
CA LEU A 17 -18.82 12.62 -18.36
C LEU A 17 -17.31 12.46 -18.25
N GLU A 18 -16.83 11.57 -17.38
CA GLU A 18 -15.41 11.23 -17.30
C GLU A 18 -14.89 10.67 -18.62
N ASN A 19 -15.58 9.68 -19.20
CA ASN A 19 -15.20 9.07 -20.48
C ASN A 19 -15.21 10.07 -21.64
N LEU A 20 -16.02 11.12 -21.55
CA LEU A 20 -16.06 12.23 -22.51
C LEU A 20 -14.99 13.31 -22.24
N GLY A 21 -14.15 13.16 -21.22
CA GLY A 21 -13.13 14.15 -20.86
C GLY A 21 -13.70 15.43 -20.26
N LEU A 22 -14.85 15.35 -19.56
CA LEU A 22 -15.56 16.48 -18.95
C LEU A 22 -15.52 16.46 -17.39
N PRO A 23 -14.34 16.40 -16.75
CA PRO A 23 -14.22 16.20 -15.30
C PRO A 23 -14.76 17.36 -14.46
N ARG A 24 -14.76 18.60 -14.97
CA ARG A 24 -15.38 19.75 -14.26
C ARG A 24 -16.89 19.61 -14.17
N THR A 25 -17.54 19.08 -15.20
CA THR A 25 -18.98 18.82 -15.21
C THR A 25 -19.30 17.61 -14.34
N ALA A 26 -18.46 16.56 -14.40
CA ALA A 26 -18.58 15.40 -13.53
C ALA A 26 -18.48 15.81 -12.04
N LEU A 27 -17.53 16.69 -11.68
CA LEU A 27 -17.33 17.18 -10.32
C LEU A 27 -18.57 17.87 -9.75
N LYS A 28 -19.32 18.64 -10.55
CA LYS A 28 -20.58 19.26 -10.10
C LYS A 28 -21.61 18.20 -9.67
N LEU A 29 -21.74 17.12 -10.44
CA LEU A 29 -22.62 16.00 -10.07
C LEU A 29 -22.12 15.24 -8.85
N VAL A 30 -20.80 15.13 -8.68
CA VAL A 30 -20.20 14.54 -7.46
C VAL A 30 -20.56 15.38 -6.23
N ASP A 31 -20.53 16.70 -6.31
CA ASP A 31 -20.93 17.61 -5.22
C ASP A 31 -22.43 17.47 -4.88
N GLU A 32 -23.29 17.27 -5.90
CA GLU A 32 -24.72 16.96 -5.71
C GLU A 32 -24.91 15.63 -4.97
N VAL A 33 -24.20 14.58 -5.40
CA VAL A 33 -24.22 13.26 -4.74
C VAL A 33 -23.73 13.36 -3.30
N PHE A 34 -22.66 14.12 -3.05
CA PHE A 34 -22.14 14.34 -1.70
C PHE A 34 -23.20 14.98 -0.80
N THR A 35 -23.87 16.03 -1.28
CA THR A 35 -24.92 16.74 -0.53
C THR A 35 -26.11 15.82 -0.23
N LEU A 36 -26.55 15.03 -1.21
CA LEU A 36 -27.62 14.06 -1.05
C LEU A 36 -27.24 12.97 -0.03
N ALA A 37 -26.04 12.41 -0.15
CA ALA A 37 -25.52 11.39 0.75
C ALA A 37 -25.37 11.90 2.19
N GLN A 38 -25.02 13.18 2.37
CA GLN A 38 -24.97 13.81 3.68
C GLN A 38 -26.36 13.90 4.31
N LYS A 39 -27.36 14.36 3.55
CA LYS A 39 -28.76 14.44 4.00
C LYS A 39 -29.34 13.08 4.36
N GLU A 40 -29.01 12.05 3.58
CA GLU A 40 -29.47 10.67 3.80
C GLU A 40 -28.64 9.88 4.81
N LYS A 41 -27.56 10.48 5.33
CA LYS A 41 -26.56 9.84 6.20
C LYS A 41 -25.97 8.58 5.58
N ASN A 42 -25.80 8.57 4.27
CA ASN A 42 -25.23 7.45 3.50
C ASN A 42 -23.71 7.58 3.43
N GLN A 43 -23.01 7.01 4.42
CA GLN A 43 -21.55 7.16 4.55
C GLN A 43 -20.77 6.52 3.41
N ASP A 44 -21.27 5.42 2.88
CA ASP A 44 -20.73 4.73 1.72
C ASP A 44 -20.70 5.63 0.47
N GLN A 45 -21.81 6.32 0.19
CA GLN A 45 -21.90 7.27 -0.93
C GLN A 45 -21.09 8.55 -0.66
N LEU A 46 -20.98 8.99 0.60
CA LEU A 46 -20.10 10.10 0.97
C LEU A 46 -18.62 9.78 0.69
N VAL A 47 -18.16 8.59 1.07
CA VAL A 47 -16.80 8.15 0.77
C VAL A 47 -16.57 8.06 -0.74
N LYS A 48 -17.51 7.46 -1.49
CA LYS A 48 -17.42 7.39 -2.95
C LYS A 48 -17.34 8.78 -3.59
N ALA A 49 -18.17 9.72 -3.15
CA ALA A 49 -18.12 11.10 -3.61
C ALA A 49 -16.77 11.75 -3.31
N LEU A 50 -16.23 11.62 -2.10
CA LEU A 50 -14.91 12.14 -1.74
C LEU A 50 -13.80 11.60 -2.65
N ILE A 51 -13.82 10.30 -2.96
CA ILE A 51 -12.84 9.68 -3.88
C ILE A 51 -12.90 10.31 -5.27
N TYR A 52 -14.11 10.46 -5.84
CA TYR A 52 -14.28 11.10 -7.15
C TYR A 52 -13.92 12.60 -7.11
N THR A 53 -14.22 13.30 -6.01
CA THR A 53 -13.79 14.69 -5.82
C THR A 53 -12.27 14.80 -5.87
N MET A 54 -11.55 13.92 -5.16
CA MET A 54 -10.09 13.88 -5.21
C MET A 54 -9.55 13.64 -6.62
N LYS A 55 -10.12 12.64 -7.31
CA LYS A 55 -9.77 12.28 -8.69
C LYS A 55 -9.93 13.46 -9.66
N PHE A 56 -11.05 14.17 -9.61
CA PHE A 56 -11.33 15.26 -10.55
C PHE A 56 -10.64 16.58 -10.18
N GLU A 57 -10.48 16.90 -8.89
CA GLU A 57 -9.83 18.15 -8.47
C GLU A 57 -8.32 18.14 -8.72
N TYR A 58 -7.68 16.96 -8.72
CA TYR A 58 -6.25 16.80 -9.01
C TYR A 58 -5.83 17.51 -10.31
N ALA A 59 -6.67 17.45 -11.35
CA ALA A 59 -6.35 18.00 -12.67
C ALA A 59 -6.42 19.53 -12.76
N PHE A 60 -6.98 20.24 -11.78
CA PHE A 60 -7.36 21.66 -11.96
C PHE A 60 -7.02 22.60 -10.79
N ASN A 61 -6.57 22.10 -9.64
CA ASN A 61 -6.36 22.92 -8.47
C ASN A 61 -4.94 22.74 -7.90
N PRO A 62 -4.06 23.75 -7.96
CA PRO A 62 -2.72 23.68 -7.37
C PRO A 62 -2.72 23.40 -5.85
N ASP A 63 -3.75 23.86 -5.13
CA ASP A 63 -3.89 23.72 -3.68
C ASP A 63 -4.82 22.55 -3.28
N HIS A 64 -5.06 21.61 -4.20
CA HIS A 64 -6.03 20.53 -3.99
C HIS A 64 -5.75 19.70 -2.74
N TYR A 65 -4.48 19.42 -2.43
CA TYR A 65 -4.09 18.64 -1.27
C TYR A 65 -4.60 19.23 0.05
N LYS A 66 -4.37 20.52 0.33
CA LYS A 66 -4.83 21.20 1.56
C LYS A 66 -6.35 21.15 1.68
N LYS A 67 -7.06 21.46 0.58
CA LYS A 67 -8.53 21.44 0.55
C LYS A 67 -9.09 20.02 0.78
N GLN A 68 -8.47 19.01 0.19
CA GLN A 68 -8.89 17.62 0.30
C GLN A 68 -8.61 17.04 1.69
N ILE A 69 -7.46 17.38 2.29
CA ILE A 69 -7.15 17.05 3.69
C ILE A 69 -8.23 17.64 4.60
N ASN A 70 -8.51 18.94 4.49
CA ASN A 70 -9.53 19.59 5.32
C ASN A 70 -10.92 18.95 5.18
N ARG A 71 -11.32 18.59 3.95
CA ARG A 71 -12.60 17.89 3.71
C ARG A 71 -12.63 16.50 4.35
N LEU A 72 -11.54 15.75 4.28
CA LEU A 72 -11.44 14.43 4.89
C LEU A 72 -11.42 14.50 6.41
N GLU A 73 -10.70 15.45 6.99
CA GLU A 73 -10.68 15.71 8.44
C GLU A 73 -12.08 16.10 8.95
N GLU A 74 -12.81 16.92 8.20
CA GLU A 74 -14.18 17.27 8.57
C GLU A 74 -15.13 16.07 8.50
N PHE A 75 -15.03 15.26 7.44
CA PHE A 75 -15.83 14.03 7.35
C PHE A 75 -15.46 13.02 8.45
N HIS A 76 -14.17 12.90 8.80
CA HIS A 76 -13.67 12.01 9.84
C HIS A 76 -14.33 12.22 11.21
N LYS A 77 -14.63 13.47 11.56
CA LYS A 77 -15.33 13.84 12.82
C LYS A 77 -16.70 13.16 12.95
N THR A 78 -17.38 12.91 11.84
CA THR A 78 -18.72 12.32 11.80
C THR A 78 -18.75 10.92 11.18
N ALA A 79 -17.61 10.43 10.69
CA ALA A 79 -17.45 9.12 10.08
C ALA A 79 -17.77 7.99 11.07
N GLY A 80 -18.64 7.08 10.65
CA GLY A 80 -19.02 5.90 11.42
C GLY A 80 -17.89 4.87 11.41
N LYS A 81 -17.94 3.95 12.37
CA LYS A 81 -16.88 2.95 12.61
C LYS A 81 -16.51 2.11 11.38
N HIS A 82 -17.43 1.88 10.45
CA HIS A 82 -17.21 1.06 9.27
C HIS A 82 -16.37 1.75 8.19
N VAL A 83 -16.52 3.07 7.98
CA VAL A 83 -15.73 3.84 7.00
C VAL A 83 -14.49 4.49 7.59
N LYS A 84 -14.42 4.68 8.91
CA LYS A 84 -13.34 5.40 9.58
C LYS A 84 -11.93 4.86 9.26
N PRO A 85 -11.68 3.53 9.21
CA PRO A 85 -10.37 3.01 8.81
C PRO A 85 -9.96 3.45 7.40
N LEU A 86 -10.89 3.42 6.44
CA LEU A 86 -10.64 3.89 5.08
C LEU A 86 -10.34 5.39 5.04
N ILE A 87 -11.07 6.20 5.82
CA ILE A 87 -10.78 7.63 5.94
C ILE A 87 -9.39 7.88 6.52
N HIS A 88 -8.96 7.14 7.53
CA HIS A 88 -7.58 7.20 8.01
C HIS A 88 -6.58 6.82 6.91
N SER A 89 -6.83 5.76 6.14
CA SER A 89 -5.96 5.37 5.02
C SER A 89 -5.86 6.50 3.96
N MET A 90 -6.97 7.16 3.67
CA MET A 90 -7.02 8.29 2.74
C MET A 90 -6.28 9.51 3.28
N LEU A 91 -6.47 9.88 4.56
CA LEU A 91 -5.73 10.97 5.20
C LEU A 91 -4.22 10.72 5.19
N GLY A 92 -3.77 9.50 5.55
CA GLY A 92 -2.35 9.13 5.51
C GLY A 92 -1.73 9.36 4.14
N GLU A 93 -2.42 8.97 3.07
CA GLU A 93 -1.97 9.27 1.70
C GLU A 93 -1.96 10.75 1.40
N MET A 94 -3.02 11.47 1.76
CA MET A 94 -3.12 12.88 1.44
C MET A 94 -2.01 13.70 2.08
N TYR A 95 -1.65 13.41 3.33
CA TYR A 95 -0.48 14.01 3.99
C TYR A 95 0.83 13.61 3.30
N ARG A 96 0.99 12.33 2.91
CA ARG A 96 2.18 11.85 2.17
C ARG A 96 2.33 12.55 0.81
N GLN A 97 1.25 12.65 0.05
CA GLN A 97 1.25 13.28 -1.28
C GLN A 97 1.50 14.78 -1.17
N TYR A 98 0.92 15.44 -0.16
CA TYR A 98 1.23 16.84 0.13
C TYR A 98 2.73 17.02 0.39
N PHE A 99 3.35 16.15 1.21
CA PHE A 99 4.81 16.16 1.40
C PHE A 99 5.57 16.00 0.08
N GLN A 100 5.25 14.95 -0.70
CA GLN A 100 5.95 14.64 -1.95
C GLN A 100 5.89 15.80 -2.95
N ASN A 101 4.72 16.42 -3.10
CA ASN A 101 4.53 17.57 -3.99
C ASN A 101 5.23 18.85 -3.49
N ASN A 102 5.42 18.99 -2.18
CA ASN A 102 6.04 20.16 -1.55
C ASN A 102 7.47 19.90 -1.07
N ARG A 103 8.10 18.78 -1.47
CA ARG A 103 9.39 18.33 -0.94
C ARG A 103 10.48 19.40 -1.00
N TRP A 104 10.51 20.16 -2.10
CA TRP A 104 11.46 21.25 -2.30
C TRP A 104 11.41 22.33 -1.20
N LYS A 105 10.23 22.55 -0.58
CA LYS A 105 10.05 23.53 0.50
C LYS A 105 10.75 23.10 1.80
N TYR A 106 10.94 21.79 2.00
CA TYR A 106 11.49 21.24 3.24
C TYR A 106 13.02 21.08 3.21
N TYR A 107 13.68 21.19 2.05
CA TYR A 107 15.14 21.09 1.98
C TYR A 107 15.88 22.25 2.67
N ASN A 108 15.26 23.44 2.76
CA ASN A 108 15.90 24.65 3.26
C ASN A 108 15.21 25.25 4.50
N ARG A 109 14.18 24.59 5.07
CA ARG A 109 13.47 25.09 6.27
C ARG A 109 14.08 24.48 7.54
N THR A 110 14.68 25.32 8.38
CA THR A 110 14.80 25.04 9.82
C THR A 110 13.42 25.14 10.48
N GLN A 111 13.19 24.43 11.60
CA GLN A 111 11.92 24.36 12.36
C GLN A 111 11.05 25.63 12.28
N THR A 112 9.74 25.45 12.06
CA THR A 112 8.80 26.53 11.81
C THR A 112 8.63 27.46 13.02
N LYS A 113 8.85 28.75 12.82
CA LYS A 113 8.71 29.79 13.87
C LYS A 113 7.25 30.24 14.09
N ASP A 114 6.37 30.01 13.12
CA ASP A 114 4.96 30.45 13.13
C ASP A 114 4.02 29.25 12.89
N PHE A 115 4.05 28.28 13.81
CA PHE A 115 3.25 27.05 13.70
C PHE A 115 1.76 27.31 13.96
N GLU A 116 0.91 26.89 13.02
CA GLU A 116 -0.54 26.92 13.11
C GLU A 116 -1.11 25.49 12.95
N PRO A 117 -1.77 24.91 13.98
CA PRO A 117 -2.24 23.53 13.94
C PRO A 117 -3.19 23.20 12.78
N ASN A 118 -3.99 24.16 12.34
CA ASN A 118 -4.97 23.97 11.26
C ASN A 118 -4.44 24.38 9.88
N ASP A 119 -3.17 24.78 9.79
CA ASP A 119 -2.52 25.13 8.54
C ASP A 119 -1.29 24.26 8.27
N ILE A 120 -1.49 23.26 7.41
CA ILE A 120 -0.44 22.34 6.95
C ILE A 120 0.77 23.04 6.31
N ASP A 121 0.62 24.27 5.77
CA ASP A 121 1.73 25.02 5.17
C ASP A 121 2.75 25.52 6.23
N THR A 122 2.34 25.51 7.50
CA THR A 122 3.15 25.88 8.68
C THR A 122 3.76 24.69 9.39
N TRP A 123 3.43 23.47 8.97
CA TRP A 123 3.95 22.26 9.59
C TRP A 123 5.39 22.00 9.13
N ASP A 124 6.22 21.54 10.06
CA ASP A 124 7.52 20.98 9.70
C ASP A 124 7.38 19.55 9.18
N LEU A 125 8.50 19.03 8.66
CA LEU A 125 8.54 17.70 8.06
C LEU A 125 8.16 16.60 9.05
N ASP A 126 8.61 16.73 10.30
CA ASP A 126 8.38 15.73 11.34
C ASP A 126 6.91 15.66 11.74
N LYS A 127 6.26 16.81 11.92
CA LYS A 127 4.82 16.87 12.18
C LYS A 127 4.04 16.25 11.02
N LEU A 128 4.40 16.58 9.78
CA LEU A 128 3.71 16.08 8.59
C LEU A 128 3.82 14.54 8.44
N LEU A 129 5.03 14.00 8.54
CA LEU A 129 5.27 12.56 8.40
C LEU A 129 4.77 11.76 9.61
N SER A 130 4.84 12.31 10.82
CA SER A 130 4.28 11.65 12.02
C SER A 130 2.75 11.58 11.96
N THR A 131 2.08 12.63 11.48
CA THR A 131 0.63 12.60 11.25
C THR A 131 0.26 11.61 10.16
N ALA A 132 0.96 11.57 9.02
CA ALA A 132 0.73 10.55 7.99
C ALA A 132 0.87 9.12 8.55
N ARG A 133 1.92 8.87 9.34
CA ARG A 133 2.19 7.59 10.02
C ARG A 133 1.06 7.20 10.96
N GLU A 134 0.58 8.11 11.80
CA GLU A 134 -0.52 7.86 12.74
C GLU A 134 -1.80 7.43 11.99
N HIS A 135 -2.13 8.12 10.90
CA HIS A 135 -3.27 7.75 10.06
C HIS A 135 -3.10 6.37 9.42
N TYR A 136 -1.93 6.06 8.85
CA TYR A 136 -1.68 4.73 8.29
C TYR A 136 -1.78 3.63 9.36
N LEU A 137 -1.14 3.79 10.52
CA LEU A 137 -1.20 2.80 11.61
C LEU A 137 -2.63 2.62 12.13
N THR A 138 -3.38 3.71 12.27
CA THR A 138 -4.78 3.65 12.71
C THR A 138 -5.67 2.98 11.67
N SER A 139 -5.42 3.16 10.37
CA SER A 139 -6.17 2.48 9.31
C SER A 139 -6.03 0.96 9.35
N ILE A 140 -4.90 0.44 9.86
CA ILE A 140 -4.57 -0.99 9.90
C ILE A 140 -4.62 -1.60 11.31
N SER A 141 -5.00 -0.82 12.33
CA SER A 141 -4.93 -1.26 13.74
C SER A 141 -6.08 -2.20 14.11
N SER A 142 -7.29 -2.01 13.56
CA SER A 142 -8.43 -2.89 13.82
C SER A 142 -9.60 -2.64 12.88
N SER A 143 -9.81 -3.53 11.90
CA SER A 143 -11.10 -3.60 11.21
C SER A 143 -11.36 -5.03 10.73
N GLN A 144 -11.88 -5.87 11.60
CA GLN A 144 -12.48 -7.15 11.18
C GLN A 144 -13.48 -6.89 10.03
N ILE A 145 -14.23 -5.79 10.12
CA ILE A 145 -15.18 -5.32 9.09
C ILE A 145 -14.52 -5.11 7.72
N ALA A 146 -13.30 -4.54 7.62
CA ALA A 146 -12.70 -4.27 6.32
C ALA A 146 -12.12 -5.53 5.64
N LYS A 147 -11.93 -6.62 6.39
CA LYS A 147 -11.54 -7.92 5.82
C LYS A 147 -12.71 -8.55 5.05
N ASP A 148 -13.94 -8.24 5.43
CA ASP A 148 -15.14 -8.81 4.83
C ASP A 148 -15.70 -7.96 3.68
N ILE A 149 -15.03 -6.86 3.31
CA ILE A 149 -15.44 -5.98 2.21
C ILE A 149 -14.52 -6.24 1.00
N PRO A 150 -15.02 -6.96 -0.03
CA PRO A 150 -14.31 -7.12 -1.29
C PRO A 150 -14.04 -5.76 -1.93
N LEU A 151 -12.81 -5.56 -2.41
CA LEU A 151 -12.39 -4.27 -2.94
C LEU A 151 -13.10 -3.94 -4.28
N ASN A 152 -13.50 -4.97 -5.05
CA ASN A 152 -14.21 -4.86 -6.34
C ASN A 152 -15.66 -4.33 -6.27
N ASN A 153 -16.05 -3.72 -5.15
CA ASN A 153 -17.37 -3.14 -4.92
C ASN A 153 -17.31 -1.60 -4.98
N LEU A 154 -18.10 -0.91 -4.15
CA LEU A 154 -18.34 0.54 -4.12
C LEU A 154 -17.09 1.45 -4.26
N TYR A 155 -15.91 0.96 -3.90
CA TYR A 155 -14.65 1.70 -3.86
C TYR A 155 -13.66 1.33 -4.98
N SER A 156 -14.13 0.69 -6.05
CA SER A 156 -13.29 0.18 -7.15
C SER A 156 -12.38 1.24 -7.80
N GLU A 157 -12.76 2.52 -7.80
CA GLU A 157 -11.92 3.62 -8.29
C GLU A 157 -10.59 3.73 -7.55
N ILE A 158 -10.55 3.38 -6.26
CA ILE A 158 -9.32 3.41 -5.48
C ILE A 158 -8.32 2.35 -5.96
N ILE A 159 -8.78 1.30 -6.65
CA ILE A 159 -7.94 0.20 -7.16
C ILE A 159 -7.33 0.52 -8.52
N LYS A 160 -8.01 1.33 -9.34
CA LYS A 160 -7.58 1.61 -10.72
C LYS A 160 -6.18 2.23 -10.82
N THR A 161 -5.63 2.69 -9.70
CA THR A 161 -4.27 3.24 -9.60
C THR A 161 -3.19 2.19 -9.32
N ARG A 162 -3.52 0.91 -9.10
CA ARG A 162 -2.52 -0.16 -8.87
C ARG A 162 -2.35 -1.09 -10.09
N PRO A 163 -1.11 -1.46 -10.45
CA PRO A 163 -0.81 -2.28 -11.62
C PRO A 163 -1.20 -3.76 -11.48
N PHE A 164 -1.48 -4.27 -10.28
CA PHE A 164 -1.78 -5.69 -10.06
C PHE A 164 -3.21 -5.90 -9.51
N GLN A 165 -4.05 -6.56 -10.30
CA GLN A 165 -5.38 -7.02 -9.90
C GLN A 165 -5.29 -8.48 -9.43
N VAL A 166 -4.81 -8.70 -8.21
CA VAL A 166 -4.90 -10.04 -7.60
C VAL A 166 -6.35 -10.27 -7.17
N LYS A 167 -6.91 -11.44 -7.50
CA LYS A 167 -8.27 -11.79 -7.06
C LYS A 167 -8.30 -11.98 -5.54
N GLY A 168 -9.42 -11.61 -4.91
CA GLY A 168 -9.61 -11.81 -3.47
C GLY A 168 -8.99 -10.75 -2.57
N VAL A 169 -8.43 -9.67 -3.12
CA VAL A 169 -7.94 -8.53 -2.33
C VAL A 169 -9.11 -7.78 -1.68
N THR A 170 -9.00 -7.55 -0.37
CA THR A 170 -9.99 -6.88 0.47
C THR A 170 -9.67 -5.39 0.65
N LEU A 171 -10.61 -4.64 1.22
CA LEU A 171 -10.35 -3.27 1.66
C LEU A 171 -9.21 -3.20 2.69
N TYR A 172 -9.10 -4.22 3.54
CA TYR A 172 -8.01 -4.32 4.50
C TYR A 172 -6.64 -4.50 3.82
N ASP A 173 -6.56 -5.34 2.79
CA ASP A 173 -5.31 -5.54 2.02
C ASP A 173 -4.88 -4.27 1.31
N PHE A 174 -5.84 -3.51 0.77
CA PHE A 174 -5.56 -2.21 0.18
C PHE A 174 -4.95 -1.22 1.20
N MET A 175 -5.53 -1.14 2.42
CA MET A 175 -5.00 -0.27 3.48
C MET A 175 -3.62 -0.71 3.96
N LEU A 176 -3.41 -2.02 4.12
CA LEU A 176 -2.09 -2.59 4.44
C LEU A 176 -1.06 -2.29 3.36
N SER A 177 -1.42 -2.42 2.09
CA SER A 177 -0.53 -2.13 0.97
C SER A 177 -0.12 -0.66 0.91
N ARG A 178 -1.04 0.29 1.13
CA ARG A 178 -0.66 1.71 1.21
C ARG A 178 0.24 2.02 2.41
N ALA A 179 -0.08 1.46 3.57
CA ALA A 179 0.77 1.61 4.75
C ALA A 179 2.17 1.05 4.46
N LEU A 180 2.24 -0.13 3.81
CA LEU A 180 3.50 -0.73 3.40
C LEU A 180 4.30 0.19 2.48
N ASP A 181 3.68 0.75 1.43
CA ASP A 181 4.35 1.69 0.51
C ASP A 181 4.92 2.92 1.24
N PHE A 182 4.22 3.41 2.26
CA PHE A 182 4.72 4.51 3.09
C PHE A 182 5.94 4.06 3.91
N PHE A 183 5.87 2.93 4.60
CA PHE A 183 6.95 2.45 5.49
C PHE A 183 8.16 1.91 4.74
N THR A 184 8.01 1.43 3.51
CA THR A 184 9.14 0.98 2.68
C THR A 184 9.78 2.10 1.87
N SER A 185 9.15 3.28 1.79
CA SER A 185 9.73 4.43 1.08
C SER A 185 10.89 5.06 1.87
N GLU A 186 12.02 5.30 1.20
CA GLU A 186 13.19 5.94 1.82
C GLU A 186 12.89 7.37 2.30
N GLU A 187 11.97 8.05 1.61
CA GLU A 187 11.57 9.43 1.86
C GLU A 187 10.81 9.64 3.17
N SER A 188 10.18 8.59 3.71
CA SER A 188 9.45 8.68 4.97
C SER A 188 10.38 8.46 6.19
N SER A 189 11.63 8.05 5.96
CA SER A 189 12.61 7.67 6.99
C SER A 189 13.65 8.76 7.28
N ILE A 190 13.31 10.04 7.05
CA ILE A 190 14.26 11.18 7.11
C ILE A 190 14.73 11.44 8.54
N THR A 191 13.85 11.30 9.55
CA THR A 191 14.26 11.31 10.95
C THR A 191 14.63 9.91 11.42
N ARG A 192 15.92 9.71 11.62
CA ARG A 192 16.49 8.42 12.00
C ARG A 192 16.65 8.35 13.52
N PRO A 193 15.99 7.41 14.22
CA PRO A 193 16.26 7.18 15.63
C PRO A 193 17.70 6.68 15.82
N VAL A 194 18.25 6.93 17.01
CA VAL A 194 19.64 6.57 17.38
C VAL A 194 19.86 5.06 17.38
N GLN A 195 18.83 4.27 17.69
CA GLN A 195 18.83 2.81 17.58
C GLN A 195 17.70 2.38 16.63
N GLN A 196 18.08 1.73 15.51
CA GLN A 196 17.16 1.29 14.47
C GLN A 196 16.96 -0.22 14.53
N PHE A 197 15.79 -0.67 14.10
CA PHE A 197 15.55 -2.08 13.85
C PHE A 197 16.48 -2.57 12.73
N ARG A 198 17.31 -3.55 13.06
CA ARG A 198 18.20 -4.20 12.10
C ARG A 198 17.56 -5.47 11.59
N MET A 199 17.51 -5.61 10.27
CA MET A 199 17.06 -6.83 9.61
C MET A 199 18.21 -7.83 9.47
N ASP A 200 18.78 -8.28 10.59
CA ASP A 200 19.88 -9.27 10.66
C ASP A 200 19.44 -10.65 11.15
N ASN A 201 18.21 -10.81 11.63
CA ASN A 201 17.69 -12.11 12.03
C ASN A 201 17.42 -13.02 10.80
N PRO A 202 18.07 -14.19 10.67
CA PRO A 202 17.86 -15.11 9.56
C PRO A 202 16.44 -15.66 9.47
N ASP A 203 15.67 -15.63 10.57
CA ASP A 203 14.27 -16.07 10.60
C ASP A 203 13.36 -15.21 9.69
N LEU A 204 13.83 -14.02 9.29
CA LEU A 204 13.14 -13.20 8.29
C LEU A 204 12.94 -13.93 6.96
N PHE A 205 13.77 -14.91 6.61
CA PHE A 205 13.68 -15.70 5.37
C PHE A 205 12.99 -17.06 5.55
N LEU A 206 12.36 -17.33 6.70
CA LEU A 206 11.61 -18.57 6.90
C LEU A 206 10.44 -18.69 5.91
N PRO A 207 9.95 -19.93 5.67
CA PRO A 207 8.70 -20.15 4.96
C PRO A 207 7.57 -19.31 5.55
N ALA A 208 6.67 -18.78 4.71
CA ALA A 208 5.67 -17.80 5.12
C ALA A 208 4.87 -18.20 6.37
N HIS A 209 4.43 -19.46 6.48
CA HIS A 209 3.67 -19.92 7.65
C HIS A 209 4.47 -19.89 8.97
N GLU A 210 5.78 -20.10 8.91
CA GLU A 210 6.68 -19.98 10.06
C GLU A 210 7.02 -18.51 10.32
N PHE A 211 7.29 -17.72 9.28
CA PHE A 211 7.53 -16.27 9.40
C PHE A 211 6.35 -15.55 10.08
N ILE A 212 5.13 -15.95 9.76
CA ILE A 212 3.88 -15.44 10.36
C ILE A 212 3.83 -15.68 11.87
N SER A 213 4.39 -16.78 12.39
CA SER A 213 4.32 -17.10 13.82
C SER A 213 5.49 -16.51 14.62
N LYS A 214 6.55 -16.06 13.96
CA LYS A 214 7.70 -15.43 14.60
C LYS A 214 7.36 -14.08 15.21
N THR A 215 7.93 -13.81 16.37
CA THR A 215 7.93 -12.48 16.98
C THR A 215 9.27 -11.83 16.70
N PHE A 216 9.24 -10.63 16.13
CA PHE A 216 10.41 -9.79 15.95
C PHE A 216 10.30 -8.63 16.94
N GLU A 217 11.40 -8.28 17.58
CA GLU A 217 11.45 -7.18 18.56
C GLU A 217 12.16 -5.99 17.93
N SER A 218 11.73 -4.78 18.30
CA SER A 218 12.39 -3.54 17.90
C SER A 218 12.60 -2.64 19.11
N PRO A 219 13.75 -1.97 19.24
CA PRO A 219 13.95 -0.94 20.27
C PRO A 219 13.03 0.26 20.08
N ASP A 220 12.51 0.47 18.86
CA ASP A 220 11.57 1.53 18.50
C ASP A 220 10.36 0.92 17.75
N SER A 221 9.17 0.98 18.35
CA SER A 221 7.94 0.48 17.75
C SER A 221 7.47 1.29 16.53
N THR A 222 8.04 2.48 16.33
CA THR A 222 7.74 3.36 15.20
C THR A 222 8.74 3.23 14.05
N ASP A 223 9.75 2.36 14.20
CA ASP A 223 10.74 2.08 13.17
C ASP A 223 10.06 1.52 11.92
N HIS A 224 10.35 2.13 10.77
CA HIS A 224 9.70 1.82 9.51
C HIS A 224 9.98 0.40 9.04
N LYS A 225 11.20 -0.11 9.21
CA LYS A 225 11.56 -1.48 8.82
C LYS A 225 10.82 -2.48 9.70
N TYR A 226 10.74 -2.23 11.00
CA TYR A 226 9.96 -3.05 11.93
C TYR A 226 8.47 -3.07 11.54
N LEU A 227 7.89 -1.90 11.26
CA LEU A 227 6.50 -1.78 10.82
C LEU A 227 6.25 -2.49 9.48
N SER A 228 7.17 -2.41 8.52
CA SER A 228 7.06 -3.16 7.26
C SER A 228 7.02 -4.68 7.50
N ILE A 229 7.88 -5.22 8.36
CA ILE A 229 7.85 -6.65 8.72
C ILE A 229 6.52 -7.03 9.36
N SER A 230 6.02 -6.22 10.29
CA SER A 230 4.70 -6.44 10.92
C SER A 230 3.56 -6.42 9.89
N ILE A 231 3.61 -5.50 8.93
CA ILE A 231 2.60 -5.41 7.85
C ILE A 231 2.66 -6.61 6.91
N PHE A 232 3.86 -7.08 6.52
CA PHE A 232 4.00 -8.32 5.76
C PHE A 232 3.40 -9.51 6.51
N GLN A 233 3.63 -9.62 7.82
CA GLN A 233 2.98 -10.67 8.60
C GLN A 233 1.44 -10.52 8.61
N LYS A 234 0.89 -9.30 8.66
CA LYS A 234 -0.56 -9.07 8.58
C LYS A 234 -1.14 -9.48 7.23
N LEU A 235 -0.50 -9.09 6.12
CA LEU A 235 -0.89 -9.46 4.75
C LEU A 235 -0.89 -10.98 4.58
N LEU A 236 0.20 -11.65 4.98
CA LEU A 236 0.32 -13.10 4.89
C LEU A 236 -0.68 -13.83 5.80
N ARG A 237 -0.89 -13.36 7.03
CA ARG A 237 -1.92 -13.93 7.93
C ARG A 237 -3.31 -13.85 7.30
N ASN A 238 -3.65 -12.73 6.66
CA ASN A 238 -4.97 -12.50 6.07
C ASN A 238 -5.32 -13.53 5.00
N HIS A 239 -4.32 -13.95 4.21
CA HIS A 239 -4.50 -14.90 3.10
C HIS A 239 -3.99 -16.33 3.38
N SER A 240 -3.60 -16.62 4.63
CA SER A 240 -2.94 -17.90 4.98
C SER A 240 -3.85 -19.13 4.87
N ARG A 241 -5.17 -18.93 4.73
CA ARG A 241 -6.19 -19.98 4.67
C ARG A 241 -7.07 -19.88 3.43
N ASP A 242 -6.69 -19.04 2.46
CA ASP A 242 -7.47 -18.87 1.24
C ASP A 242 -7.35 -20.13 0.37
N ASP A 243 -8.48 -20.55 -0.20
CA ASP A 243 -8.48 -21.67 -1.17
C ASP A 243 -7.63 -21.35 -2.40
N ASN A 244 -7.62 -20.07 -2.82
CA ASN A 244 -6.72 -19.56 -3.85
C ASN A 244 -5.48 -18.91 -3.20
N PRO A 245 -4.28 -19.48 -3.34
CA PRO A 245 -3.07 -18.97 -2.71
C PRO A 245 -2.42 -17.78 -3.46
N GLU A 246 -3.02 -17.24 -4.52
CA GLU A 246 -2.49 -16.12 -5.30
C GLU A 246 -2.08 -14.90 -4.45
N ALA A 247 -2.97 -14.42 -3.59
CA ALA A 247 -2.68 -13.27 -2.73
C ALA A 247 -1.59 -13.60 -1.69
N PHE A 248 -1.65 -14.81 -1.11
CA PHE A 248 -0.64 -15.27 -0.15
C PHE A 248 0.76 -15.31 -0.77
N VAL A 249 0.90 -15.93 -1.94
CA VAL A 249 2.20 -16.06 -2.63
C VAL A 249 2.70 -14.70 -3.13
N THR A 250 1.81 -13.85 -3.66
CA THR A 250 2.20 -12.50 -4.11
C THR A 250 2.75 -11.65 -2.96
N ASN A 251 2.06 -11.67 -1.81
CA ASN A 251 2.54 -10.98 -0.60
C ASN A 251 3.86 -11.56 -0.09
N ASP A 252 4.07 -12.88 -0.22
CA ASP A 252 5.32 -13.52 0.19
C ASP A 252 6.49 -13.16 -0.72
N LEU A 253 6.26 -13.08 -2.03
CA LEU A 253 7.26 -12.61 -3.00
C LEU A 253 7.65 -11.15 -2.73
N GLN A 254 6.68 -10.28 -2.44
CA GLN A 254 6.96 -8.90 -2.05
C GLN A 254 7.79 -8.81 -0.76
N ARG A 255 7.46 -9.63 0.25
CA ARG A 255 8.26 -9.76 1.48
C ARG A 255 9.69 -10.17 1.16
N LEU A 256 9.86 -11.28 0.43
CA LEU A 256 11.18 -11.84 0.12
C LEU A 256 12.02 -10.88 -0.71
N HIS A 257 11.42 -10.19 -1.68
CA HIS A 257 12.09 -9.17 -2.48
C HIS A 257 12.50 -7.97 -1.61
N TYR A 258 11.61 -7.46 -0.75
CA TYR A 258 11.98 -6.40 0.20
C TYR A 258 13.15 -6.81 1.10
N LEU A 259 13.13 -8.05 1.62
CA LEU A 259 14.24 -8.57 2.42
C LEU A 259 15.53 -8.72 1.62
N SER A 260 15.48 -9.11 0.35
CA SER A 260 16.67 -9.22 -0.50
C SER A 260 17.33 -7.86 -0.73
N GLN A 261 16.53 -6.77 -0.77
CA GLN A 261 17.06 -5.41 -0.89
C GLN A 261 17.63 -4.90 0.44
N TYR A 262 16.83 -4.94 1.53
CA TYR A 262 17.12 -4.13 2.72
C TYR A 262 17.68 -4.90 3.93
N SER A 263 17.65 -6.25 3.92
CA SER A 263 18.21 -7.02 5.04
C SER A 263 19.74 -7.05 5.02
N VAL A 264 20.31 -7.29 6.20
CA VAL A 264 21.76 -7.41 6.47
C VAL A 264 22.11 -8.80 7.01
N VAL A 265 21.25 -9.79 6.76
CA VAL A 265 21.43 -11.19 7.16
C VAL A 265 22.62 -11.81 6.42
N SER A 266 23.42 -12.61 7.12
CA SER A 266 24.48 -13.41 6.49
C SER A 266 23.94 -14.38 5.44
N GLN A 267 24.60 -14.42 4.27
CA GLN A 267 24.18 -15.22 3.11
C GLN A 267 22.76 -14.87 2.61
N LYS A 268 22.35 -13.60 2.73
CA LYS A 268 21.05 -13.06 2.29
C LYS A 268 20.60 -13.58 0.93
N GLU A 269 21.48 -13.48 -0.07
CA GLU A 269 21.20 -13.91 -1.44
C GLU A 269 20.88 -15.41 -1.54
N THR A 270 21.71 -16.26 -0.92
CA THR A 270 21.46 -17.71 -0.86
C THR A 270 20.14 -18.03 -0.17
N ARG A 271 19.79 -17.31 0.90
CA ARG A 271 18.51 -17.48 1.61
C ARG A 271 17.32 -17.07 0.76
N TYR A 272 17.44 -15.95 0.05
CA TYR A 272 16.42 -15.44 -0.88
C TYR A 272 16.16 -16.45 -2.01
N ILE A 273 17.22 -16.88 -2.71
CA ILE A 273 17.11 -17.87 -3.80
C ILE A 273 16.50 -19.18 -3.29
N ARG A 274 16.96 -19.71 -2.15
CA ARG A 274 16.39 -20.94 -1.57
C ARG A 274 14.90 -20.80 -1.24
N ALA A 275 14.48 -19.65 -0.72
CA ALA A 275 13.07 -19.41 -0.43
C ALA A 275 12.23 -19.41 -1.72
N LEU A 276 12.73 -18.78 -2.79
CA LEU A 276 12.07 -18.78 -4.11
C LEU A 276 12.05 -20.18 -4.75
N GLU A 277 13.13 -20.95 -4.67
CA GLU A 277 13.17 -22.35 -5.14
C GLU A 277 12.11 -23.20 -4.42
N ASN A 278 11.96 -23.05 -3.11
CA ASN A 278 10.95 -23.74 -2.33
C ASN A 278 9.53 -23.38 -2.79
N LEU A 279 9.26 -22.08 -3.03
CA LEU A 279 7.97 -21.62 -3.56
C LEU A 279 7.71 -22.14 -4.97
N PHE A 280 8.71 -22.09 -5.86
CA PHE A 280 8.60 -22.53 -7.25
C PHE A 280 8.25 -24.03 -7.31
N ASN A 281 8.97 -24.85 -6.53
CA ASN A 281 8.71 -26.28 -6.43
C ASN A 281 7.33 -26.59 -5.83
N LYS A 282 6.92 -25.86 -4.78
CA LYS A 282 5.61 -26.03 -4.13
C LYS A 282 4.45 -25.76 -5.09
N TYR A 283 4.57 -24.74 -5.94
CA TYR A 283 3.49 -24.29 -6.83
C TYR A 283 3.68 -24.69 -8.30
N ARG A 284 4.59 -25.63 -8.62
CA ARG A 284 4.91 -26.06 -9.98
C ARG A 284 3.71 -26.53 -10.83
N ASN A 285 2.63 -26.98 -10.19
CA ASN A 285 1.42 -27.46 -10.86
C ASN A 285 0.34 -26.37 -11.01
N ASN A 286 0.60 -25.14 -10.54
CA ASN A 286 -0.26 -23.97 -10.76
C ASN A 286 0.46 -23.05 -11.76
N PRO A 287 0.06 -22.99 -13.04
CA PRO A 287 0.78 -22.24 -14.07
C PRO A 287 0.99 -20.76 -13.73
N PHE A 288 -0.04 -20.07 -13.21
CA PHE A 288 0.05 -18.66 -12.85
C PHE A 288 1.10 -18.43 -11.74
N LEU A 289 1.02 -19.21 -10.66
CA LEU A 289 1.94 -19.07 -9.53
C LEU A 289 3.35 -19.52 -9.87
N LYS A 290 3.49 -20.62 -10.62
CA LYS A 290 4.78 -21.08 -11.13
C LYS A 290 5.48 -19.98 -11.93
N ASN A 291 4.78 -19.36 -12.88
CA ASN A 291 5.37 -18.32 -13.73
C ASN A 291 5.70 -17.06 -12.91
N THR A 292 4.82 -16.68 -11.98
CA THR A 292 5.03 -15.53 -11.08
C THR A 292 6.22 -15.72 -10.15
N VAL A 293 6.38 -16.88 -9.52
CA VAL A 293 7.55 -17.18 -8.69
C VAL A 293 8.80 -17.36 -9.54
N GLY A 294 8.65 -17.99 -10.71
CA GLY A 294 9.73 -18.24 -11.66
C GLY A 294 10.38 -16.95 -12.15
N SER A 295 9.62 -15.88 -12.39
CA SER A 295 10.20 -14.59 -12.80
C SER A 295 11.10 -13.99 -11.72
N TYR A 296 10.67 -14.03 -10.45
CA TYR A 296 11.49 -13.58 -9.32
C TYR A 296 12.74 -14.45 -9.15
N LEU A 297 12.62 -15.77 -9.34
CA LEU A 297 13.74 -16.70 -9.21
C LEU A 297 14.76 -16.53 -10.35
N ALA A 298 14.30 -16.36 -11.59
CA ALA A 298 15.17 -16.10 -12.74
C ALA A 298 15.91 -14.76 -12.56
N GLU A 299 15.21 -13.70 -12.13
CA GLU A 299 15.83 -12.42 -11.81
C GLU A 299 16.89 -12.56 -10.70
N ALA A 300 16.58 -13.29 -9.62
CA ALA A 300 17.52 -13.52 -8.53
C ALA A 300 18.80 -14.24 -9.00
N TYR A 301 18.66 -15.21 -9.90
CA TYR A 301 19.81 -15.92 -10.49
C TYR A 301 20.66 -15.00 -11.37
N VAL A 302 20.03 -14.18 -12.22
CA VAL A 302 20.75 -13.20 -13.06
C VAL A 302 21.51 -12.21 -12.20
N LEU A 303 20.85 -11.62 -11.20
CA LEU A 303 21.46 -10.66 -10.29
C LEU A 303 22.67 -11.25 -9.55
N ARG A 304 22.61 -12.53 -9.15
CA ARG A 304 23.74 -13.21 -8.49
C ARG A 304 24.97 -13.31 -9.38
N VAL A 305 24.76 -13.64 -10.65
CA VAL A 305 25.87 -13.70 -11.60
C VAL A 305 26.43 -12.31 -11.87
N ASP A 306 25.56 -11.32 -12.09
CA ASP A 306 25.98 -9.94 -12.37
C ASP A 306 26.81 -9.33 -11.22
N GLN A 307 26.46 -9.65 -9.97
CA GLN A 307 27.21 -9.21 -8.79
C GLN A 307 28.51 -9.98 -8.55
N SER A 308 28.66 -11.17 -9.13
CA SER A 308 29.83 -12.05 -8.94
C SER A 308 30.21 -12.80 -10.23
N PRO A 309 30.55 -12.11 -11.33
CA PRO A 309 30.66 -12.71 -12.67
C PRO A 309 31.84 -13.68 -12.81
N LYS A 310 32.81 -13.60 -11.89
CA LYS A 310 33.99 -14.47 -11.85
C LYS A 310 33.83 -15.68 -10.91
N ASN A 311 32.69 -15.83 -10.25
CA ASN A 311 32.47 -16.98 -9.36
C ASN A 311 32.03 -18.21 -10.17
N PRO A 312 32.87 -19.24 -10.31
CA PRO A 312 32.55 -20.42 -11.11
C PRO A 312 31.35 -21.20 -10.56
N GLN A 313 31.03 -21.03 -9.27
CA GLN A 313 29.86 -21.67 -8.64
C GLN A 313 28.53 -21.10 -9.14
N TYR A 314 28.53 -19.88 -9.68
CA TYR A 314 27.33 -19.19 -10.17
C TYR A 314 27.18 -19.25 -11.69
N ALA A 315 28.17 -19.81 -12.41
CA ALA A 315 28.11 -19.96 -13.87
C ALA A 315 26.89 -20.76 -14.35
N GLN A 316 26.37 -21.67 -13.51
CA GLN A 316 25.17 -22.46 -13.80
C GLN A 316 23.86 -21.69 -13.58
N ASP A 317 23.89 -20.53 -12.92
CA ASP A 317 22.67 -19.81 -12.56
C ASP A 317 22.00 -19.15 -13.77
N TYR A 318 22.75 -18.69 -14.77
CA TYR A 318 22.16 -18.27 -16.04
C TYR A 318 21.43 -19.42 -16.73
N ILE A 319 21.99 -20.64 -16.67
CA ILE A 319 21.35 -21.83 -17.26
C ILE A 319 20.02 -22.09 -16.54
N LYS A 320 20.02 -22.06 -15.21
CA LYS A 320 18.80 -22.22 -14.40
C LYS A 320 17.76 -21.13 -14.69
N ALA A 321 18.18 -19.87 -14.79
CA ALA A 321 17.29 -18.76 -15.14
C ALA A 321 16.66 -18.97 -16.52
N MET A 322 17.45 -19.38 -17.52
CA MET A 322 16.95 -19.70 -18.86
C MET A 322 16.00 -20.90 -18.87
N GLU A 323 16.29 -21.95 -18.08
CA GLU A 323 15.41 -23.12 -17.94
C GLU A 323 14.05 -22.72 -17.37
N ILE A 324 14.03 -21.90 -16.33
CA ILE A 324 12.78 -21.39 -15.73
C ILE A 324 11.96 -20.60 -16.76
N CYS A 325 12.60 -19.74 -17.57
CA CYS A 325 11.92 -18.96 -18.59
C CYS A 325 11.42 -19.79 -19.78
N LYS A 326 12.04 -20.95 -20.07
CA LYS A 326 11.60 -21.86 -21.14
C LYS A 326 10.31 -22.63 -20.80
N GLU A 327 9.93 -22.64 -19.53
CA GLU A 327 8.73 -23.32 -19.05
C GLU A 327 7.46 -22.43 -19.07
N TRP A 328 7.56 -21.23 -19.66
CA TRP A 328 6.49 -20.21 -19.72
C TRP A 328 5.55 -20.33 -20.91
#